data_AF-A0A847WCT9-F1
#
_entry.id   AF-A0A847WCT9-F1
#
_cell.length_a   1.000
_cell.length_b   1.000
_cell.length_c   1.000
_cell.angle_alpha   90.00
_cell.angle_beta   90.00
_cell.angle_gamma   90.00
#
_symmetry.space_group_name_H-M   'P 1'
#
loop_
_entity.id
_entity.type
_entity.pdbx_description
1 polymer ?
#
loop_
_entity_poly.entity_id
_entity_poly.type
_entity_poly.pdbx_seq_one_letter_code
_entity_poly.pdbx_strand_id
1 'polypeptide(L)'
;MDEIWDHVTPTLQGVNSTKLFYEGVHSYARQKGLDISCSYLDIPHQADLRPAFSNVIEFLKTALSQDVPVAFLNLCNGDEEKLYGWHWVTLLSLDYEEDGSSAYVDIMDEGKIIKIDLALWYKTTKRGGGFVYFTNKA
;
A
#
# COMPACT_ATOMS: atom_id res chain seq x y z
N MET A 1 17.46 11.76 -4.19
CA MET A 1 16.56 10.79 -4.84
C MET A 1 17.35 9.80 -5.68
N ASP A 2 18.50 10.20 -6.21
CA ASP A 2 19.31 9.37 -7.12
C ASP A 2 19.79 8.04 -6.52
N GLU A 3 20.17 8.00 -5.25
CA GLU A 3 20.69 6.75 -4.65
C GLU A 3 19.62 5.67 -4.46
N ILE A 4 18.37 6.03 -4.13
CA ILE A 4 17.30 5.03 -3.94
C ILE A 4 16.85 4.42 -5.27
N TRP A 5 17.10 5.12 -6.38
CA TRP A 5 16.77 4.67 -7.73
C TRP A 5 17.53 3.40 -8.13
N ASP A 6 18.76 3.23 -7.64
CA ASP A 6 19.59 2.05 -7.90
C ASP A 6 19.08 0.79 -7.19
N HIS A 7 18.14 0.95 -6.24
CA HIS A 7 17.59 -0.14 -5.46
C HIS A 7 16.10 -0.38 -5.76
N VAL A 8 15.31 0.68 -5.85
CA VAL A 8 13.87 0.63 -6.19
C VAL A 8 13.73 0.95 -7.69
N THR A 9 14.40 0.17 -8.52
CA THR A 9 14.46 0.43 -9.97
C THR A 9 13.21 -0.09 -10.67
N PRO A 10 12.48 0.76 -11.43
CA PRO A 10 11.34 0.31 -12.23
C PRO A 10 11.73 -0.75 -13.26
N THR A 11 10.90 -1.79 -13.40
CA THR A 11 10.97 -2.73 -14.53
C THR A 11 10.24 -2.15 -15.75
N LEU A 12 10.13 -2.91 -16.85
CA LEU A 12 9.23 -2.55 -17.97
C LEU A 12 7.78 -2.31 -17.53
N GLN A 13 7.37 -2.88 -16.40
CA GLN A 13 6.04 -2.73 -15.81
C GLN A 13 6.02 -1.75 -14.63
N GLY A 14 7.12 -1.04 -14.39
CA GLY A 14 7.31 -0.26 -13.17
C GLY A 14 7.68 -1.13 -11.98
N VAL A 15 7.45 -0.60 -10.78
CA VAL A 15 7.51 -1.36 -9.52
C VAL A 15 6.09 -1.89 -9.25
N ASN A 16 5.68 -2.97 -9.91
CA ASN A 16 4.28 -3.38 -9.94
C ASN A 16 3.89 -4.46 -8.92
N SER A 17 4.69 -4.65 -7.88
CA SER A 17 4.38 -5.55 -6.76
C SER A 17 4.94 -5.01 -5.45
N THR A 18 4.31 -5.39 -4.34
CA THR A 18 4.81 -5.12 -2.99
C THR A 18 6.23 -5.66 -2.83
N LYS A 19 6.50 -6.85 -3.38
CA LYS A 19 7.81 -7.51 -3.35
C LYS A 19 8.92 -6.69 -3.98
N LEU A 20 8.73 -6.25 -5.23
CA LEU A 20 9.73 -5.41 -5.88
C LEU A 20 10.00 -4.13 -5.09
N PHE A 21 8.96 -3.54 -4.50
CA PHE A 21 9.10 -2.35 -3.68
C PHE A 21 9.88 -2.63 -2.39
N TYR A 22 9.45 -3.59 -1.57
CA TYR A 22 10.07 -3.82 -0.28
C TYR A 22 11.48 -4.39 -0.38
N GLU A 23 11.77 -5.22 -1.38
CA GLU A 23 13.13 -5.75 -1.60
C GLU A 23 14.09 -4.62 -1.98
N GLY A 24 13.64 -3.68 -2.82
CA GLY A 24 14.40 -2.48 -3.16
C GLY A 24 14.66 -1.60 -1.93
N VAL A 25 13.63 -1.30 -1.13
CA VAL A 25 13.79 -0.51 0.11
C VAL A 25 14.72 -1.21 1.10
N HIS A 26 14.63 -2.53 1.27
CA HIS A 26 15.56 -3.28 2.10
C HIS A 26 16.99 -3.25 1.58
N SER A 27 17.18 -3.34 0.26
CA SER A 27 18.50 -3.23 -0.38
C SER A 27 19.14 -1.87 -0.07
N TYR A 28 18.37 -0.79 -0.23
CA TYR A 28 18.80 0.56 0.12
C TYR A 28 19.10 0.71 1.63
N ALA A 29 18.21 0.23 2.49
CA ALA A 29 18.39 0.30 3.94
C ALA A 29 19.67 -0.41 4.40
N ARG A 30 19.96 -1.61 3.86
CA ARG A 30 21.21 -2.34 4.14
C ARG A 30 22.44 -1.56 3.71
N GLN A 31 22.42 -0.94 2.53
CA GLN A 31 23.52 -0.09 2.06
C GLN A 31 23.76 1.09 3.00
N LYS A 32 22.70 1.65 3.58
CA LYS A 32 22.77 2.76 4.56
C LYS A 32 23.02 2.30 5.99
N GLY A 33 23.14 1.00 6.26
CA GLY A 33 23.31 0.48 7.61
C GLY A 33 22.09 0.69 8.51
N LEU A 34 20.90 0.86 7.93
CA LEU A 34 19.65 1.02 8.65
C LEU A 34 19.02 -0.35 8.93
N ASP A 35 18.58 -0.55 10.18
CA ASP A 35 17.89 -1.77 10.58
C ASP A 35 16.37 -1.55 10.61
N ILE A 36 15.72 -1.98 9.53
CA ILE A 36 14.27 -1.84 9.35
C ILE A 36 13.60 -3.21 9.26
N SER A 37 12.37 -3.26 9.73
CA SER A 37 11.41 -4.34 9.48
C SER A 37 10.44 -3.91 8.38
N CYS A 38 9.98 -4.87 7.59
CA CYS A 38 8.96 -4.67 6.58
C CYS A 38 7.75 -5.54 6.88
N SER A 39 6.57 -4.94 6.79
CA SER A 39 5.29 -5.64 6.73
C SER A 39 4.63 -5.33 5.40
N TYR A 40 4.06 -6.34 4.77
CA TYR A 40 3.35 -6.18 3.51
C TYR A 40 2.09 -7.05 3.48
N LEU A 41 1.11 -6.62 2.68
CA LEU A 41 -0.12 -7.35 2.44
C LEU A 41 -0.50 -7.23 0.97
N ASP A 42 -0.49 -8.34 0.26
CA ASP A 42 -0.91 -8.39 -1.14
C ASP A 42 -2.43 -8.48 -1.25
N ILE A 43 -2.97 -7.82 -2.28
CA ILE A 43 -4.35 -7.93 -2.70
C ILE A 43 -4.35 -8.53 -4.11
N PRO A 44 -4.45 -9.87 -4.26
CA PRO A 44 -4.43 -10.52 -5.56
C PRO A 44 -5.59 -10.11 -6.47
N HIS A 45 -5.37 -10.24 -7.78
CA HIS A 45 -6.42 -10.01 -8.77
C HIS A 45 -7.60 -10.98 -8.59
N GLN A 46 -7.34 -12.24 -8.23
CA GLN A 46 -8.36 -13.26 -7.95
C GLN A 46 -9.02 -12.98 -6.60
N ALA A 47 -10.31 -12.65 -6.61
CA ALA A 47 -11.07 -12.27 -5.42
C ALA A 47 -11.03 -13.32 -4.30
N ASP A 48 -11.11 -14.60 -4.65
CA ASP A 48 -11.12 -15.72 -3.70
C ASP A 48 -9.77 -15.93 -2.99
N LEU A 49 -8.68 -15.38 -3.53
CA LEU A 49 -7.35 -15.42 -2.92
C LEU A 49 -7.04 -14.17 -2.11
N ARG A 50 -7.94 -13.17 -2.07
CA ARG A 50 -7.72 -11.95 -1.31
C ARG A 50 -7.78 -12.25 0.19
N PRO A 51 -6.91 -11.63 1.00
CA PRO A 51 -7.07 -11.67 2.44
C PRO A 51 -8.42 -11.07 2.81
N ALA A 52 -9.08 -11.61 3.85
CA ALA A 52 -10.35 -11.07 4.32
C ALA A 52 -10.23 -9.55 4.55
N PHE A 53 -11.29 -8.80 4.25
CA PHE A 53 -11.24 -7.34 4.35
C PHE A 53 -10.89 -6.87 5.77
N SER A 54 -11.33 -7.60 6.80
CA SER A 54 -10.92 -7.39 8.20
C SER A 54 -9.39 -7.44 8.40
N ASN A 55 -8.69 -8.31 7.68
CA ASN A 55 -7.22 -8.40 7.76
C ASN A 55 -6.56 -7.19 7.09
N VAL A 56 -7.18 -6.61 6.06
CA VAL A 56 -6.71 -5.36 5.44
C VAL A 56 -6.85 -4.21 6.43
N ILE A 57 -8.02 -4.08 7.07
CA ILE A 57 -8.27 -3.07 8.09
C ILE A 57 -7.28 -3.21 9.26
N GLU A 58 -7.07 -4.41 9.78
CA GLU A 58 -6.15 -4.64 10.90
C GLU A 58 -4.70 -4.34 10.52
N PHE A 59 -4.28 -4.69 9.30
CA PHE A 59 -2.95 -4.35 8.78
C PHE A 59 -2.74 -2.82 8.75
N LEU A 60 -3.69 -2.07 8.19
CA LEU A 60 -3.63 -0.61 8.09
C LEU A 60 -3.68 0.04 9.48
N LYS A 61 -4.58 -0.42 10.35
CA LYS A 61 -4.69 0.05 11.74
C LYS A 61 -3.38 -0.16 12.49
N THR A 62 -2.75 -1.33 12.35
CA THR A 62 -1.47 -1.64 12.99
C THR A 62 -0.39 -0.65 12.58
N ALA A 63 -0.28 -0.35 11.29
CA ALA A 63 0.68 0.63 10.79
C ALA A 63 0.38 2.05 11.30
N LEU A 64 -0.85 2.53 11.10
CA LEU A 64 -1.22 3.90 11.45
C LEU A 64 -1.16 4.18 12.96
N SER A 65 -1.44 3.18 13.79
CA SER A 65 -1.29 3.27 15.26
C SER A 65 0.16 3.47 15.73
N GLN A 66 1.12 3.11 14.88
CA GLN A 66 2.56 3.30 15.10
C GLN A 66 3.08 4.58 14.43
N ASP A 67 2.19 5.45 13.93
CA ASP A 67 2.53 6.69 13.23
C ASP A 67 3.44 6.46 12.01
N VAL A 68 3.26 5.32 11.32
CA VAL A 68 3.99 5.00 10.09
C VAL A 68 3.07 5.07 8.86
N PRO A 69 3.48 5.79 7.80
CA PRO A 69 2.73 5.84 6.57
C PRO A 69 2.75 4.49 5.86
N VAL A 70 1.68 4.19 5.12
CA VAL A 70 1.55 2.96 4.35
C VAL A 70 1.70 3.26 2.86
N ALA A 71 2.63 2.61 2.19
CA ALA A 71 2.70 2.62 0.73
C ALA A 71 1.59 1.72 0.17
N PHE A 72 0.72 2.29 -0.66
CA PHE A 72 -0.40 1.59 -1.27
C PHE A 72 -0.18 1.48 -2.78
N LEU A 73 0.00 0.25 -3.25
CA LEU A 73 0.00 -0.10 -4.66
C LEU A 73 -1.43 -0.33 -5.14
N ASN A 74 -1.87 0.44 -6.12
CA ASN A 74 -3.12 0.23 -6.83
C ASN A 74 -2.87 -0.14 -8.30
N LEU A 75 -3.08 -1.39 -8.70
CA LEU A 75 -2.94 -1.80 -10.11
C LEU A 75 -4.21 -1.58 -10.93
N CYS A 76 -5.36 -1.39 -10.27
CA CYS A 76 -6.65 -1.10 -10.89
C CYS A 76 -7.59 -0.49 -9.86
N ASN A 77 -8.12 0.68 -10.17
CA ASN A 77 -8.99 1.45 -9.28
C ASN A 77 -10.40 0.85 -9.11
N GLY A 78 -10.78 -0.15 -9.91
CA GLY A 78 -12.13 -0.71 -9.87
C GLY A 78 -13.14 0.38 -10.20
N ASP A 79 -14.13 0.54 -9.33
CA ASP A 79 -15.16 1.57 -9.43
C ASP A 79 -14.87 2.81 -8.56
N GLU A 80 -13.72 2.86 -7.87
CA GLU A 80 -13.28 4.08 -7.16
C GLU A 80 -12.68 5.08 -8.16
N GLU A 81 -13.43 6.12 -8.47
CA GLU A 81 -13.09 7.11 -9.51
C GLU A 81 -12.00 8.09 -9.09
N LYS A 82 -11.81 8.30 -7.78
CA LYS A 82 -10.80 9.25 -7.26
C LYS A 82 -9.40 8.67 -7.18
N LEU A 83 -9.26 7.37 -7.44
CA LEU A 83 -8.00 6.65 -7.39
C LEU A 83 -7.53 6.32 -8.81
N TYR A 84 -6.29 6.65 -9.15
CA TYR A 84 -5.71 6.27 -10.44
C TYR A 84 -5.11 4.86 -10.38
N GLY A 85 -5.33 4.08 -11.44
CA GLY A 85 -4.76 2.75 -11.59
C GLY A 85 -3.28 2.76 -11.99
N TRP A 86 -2.61 1.64 -11.74
CA TRP A 86 -1.19 1.44 -12.01
C TRP A 86 -0.28 2.45 -11.28
N HIS A 87 -0.57 2.67 -10.00
CA HIS A 87 -0.01 3.78 -9.24
C HIS A 87 0.35 3.40 -7.81
N TRP A 88 1.34 4.11 -7.26
CA TRP A 88 1.68 4.07 -5.84
C TRP A 88 1.31 5.38 -5.18
N VAL A 89 0.61 5.29 -4.07
CA VAL A 89 0.22 6.44 -3.24
C VAL A 89 0.55 6.18 -1.78
N THR A 90 0.60 7.24 -0.98
CA THR A 90 0.84 7.12 0.47
C THR A 90 -0.49 7.22 1.20
N LEU A 91 -0.87 6.17 1.93
CA LEU A 91 -2.06 6.15 2.78
C LEU A 91 -1.72 6.73 4.16
N LEU A 92 -2.53 7.69 4.59
CA LEU A 92 -2.29 8.54 5.76
C LEU A 92 -3.26 8.30 6.92
N SER A 93 -4.51 7.95 6.63
CA SER A 93 -5.55 7.76 7.63
C SER A 93 -6.51 6.64 7.24
N LEU A 94 -7.26 6.14 8.22
CA LEU A 94 -8.28 5.13 8.03
C LEU A 94 -9.46 5.43 8.95
N ASP A 95 -10.63 5.65 8.36
CA ASP A 95 -11.93 5.69 9.02
C ASP A 95 -12.71 4.44 8.62
N TYR A 96 -13.20 3.64 9.56
CA TYR A 96 -13.91 2.41 9.24
C TYR A 96 -14.98 2.05 10.28
N GLU A 97 -15.98 1.30 9.85
CA GLU A 97 -16.97 0.68 10.74
C GLU A 97 -16.49 -0.72 11.15
N GLU A 98 -16.63 -1.09 12.42
CA GLU A 98 -16.14 -2.39 12.94
C GLU A 98 -16.80 -3.60 12.27
N ASP A 99 -18.01 -3.43 11.73
CA ASP A 99 -18.72 -4.46 10.97
C ASP A 99 -18.21 -4.63 9.52
N GLY A 100 -17.24 -3.81 9.10
CA GLY A 100 -16.64 -3.83 7.77
C GLY A 100 -17.57 -3.31 6.67
N SER A 101 -18.69 -2.67 7.03
CA SER A 101 -19.66 -2.12 6.08
C SER A 101 -19.07 -0.98 5.24
N SER A 102 -18.21 -0.16 5.84
CA SER A 102 -17.51 0.93 5.17
C SER A 102 -16.09 1.11 5.70
N ALA A 103 -15.20 1.54 4.81
CA ALA A 103 -13.85 1.96 5.16
C ALA A 103 -13.38 3.01 4.16
N TYR A 104 -12.99 4.17 4.66
CA TYR A 104 -12.45 5.28 3.89
C TYR A 104 -11.02 5.55 4.32
N VAL A 105 -10.18 5.90 3.37
CA VAL A 105 -8.79 6.28 3.64
C VAL A 105 -8.47 7.59 2.97
N ASP A 106 -7.66 8.40 3.64
CA ASP A 106 -7.01 9.55 2.99
C ASP A 106 -5.66 9.10 2.44
N ILE A 107 -5.45 9.37 1.15
CA ILE A 107 -4.18 9.16 0.47
C ILE A 107 -3.55 10.50 0.11
N MET A 108 -2.22 10.56 0.10
CA MET A 108 -1.45 11.61 -0.54
C MET A 108 -1.10 11.17 -1.95
N ASP A 109 -1.59 11.92 -2.93
CA ASP A 109 -1.28 11.74 -4.35
C ASP A 109 -1.00 13.10 -4.99
N GLU A 110 0.13 13.19 -5.70
CA GLU A 110 0.60 14.44 -6.35
C GLU A 110 0.52 15.70 -5.45
N GLY A 111 0.82 15.55 -4.16
CA GLY A 111 0.79 16.66 -3.18
C GLY A 111 -0.61 17.07 -2.71
N LYS A 112 -1.63 16.27 -3.01
CA LYS A 112 -3.02 16.48 -2.56
C LYS A 112 -3.47 15.32 -1.68
N ILE A 113 -4.25 15.65 -0.66
CA ILE A 113 -4.95 14.66 0.14
C ILE A 113 -6.29 14.35 -0.53
N ILE A 114 -6.52 13.07 -0.84
CA ILE A 114 -7.71 12.58 -1.52
C ILE A 114 -8.34 11.48 -0.66
N LYS A 115 -9.63 11.63 -0.35
CA LYS A 115 -10.41 10.62 0.36
C LYS A 115 -11.02 9.63 -0.61
N ILE A 116 -10.72 8.34 -0.43
CA ILE A 116 -11.21 7.24 -1.27
C ILE A 116 -11.98 6.21 -0.44
N ASP A 117 -12.92 5.50 -1.07
CA ASP A 117 -13.65 4.36 -0.50
C ASP A 117 -12.83 3.07 -0.70
N LEU A 118 -12.13 2.67 0.35
CA LEU A 118 -11.29 1.47 0.34
C LEU A 118 -12.12 0.20 0.20
N ALA A 119 -13.32 0.17 0.77
CA ALA A 119 -14.21 -0.99 0.69
C ALA A 119 -14.74 -1.18 -0.73
N LEU A 120 -15.10 -0.08 -1.42
CA LEU A 120 -15.47 -0.08 -2.83
C LEU A 120 -14.31 -0.57 -3.70
N TRP A 121 -13.11 0.00 -3.52
CA TRP A 121 -11.91 -0.42 -4.25
C TRP A 121 -11.63 -1.91 -4.06
N TYR A 122 -11.63 -2.39 -2.80
CA TYR A 122 -11.33 -3.79 -2.48
C TYR A 122 -12.32 -4.76 -3.14
N LYS A 123 -13.60 -4.40 -3.21
CA LYS A 123 -14.66 -5.22 -3.82
C LYS A 123 -14.59 -5.22 -5.36
N THR A 124 -14.20 -4.09 -5.96
CA THR A 124 -14.38 -3.85 -7.40
C THR A 124 -13.08 -3.87 -8.21
N THR A 125 -11.91 -3.82 -7.55
CA THR A 125 -10.62 -3.89 -8.23
C THR A 125 -10.48 -5.18 -9.03
N LYS A 126 -9.99 -5.07 -10.27
CA LYS A 126 -9.81 -6.20 -11.20
C LYS A 126 -8.37 -6.72 -11.26
N ARG A 127 -7.41 -5.90 -10.81
CA ARG A 127 -5.98 -6.26 -10.80
C ARG A 127 -5.39 -6.27 -9.39
N GLY A 128 -6.12 -5.76 -8.41
CA GLY A 128 -5.65 -5.73 -7.04
C GLY A 128 -4.50 -4.75 -6.84
N GLY A 129 -3.54 -5.14 -6.01
CA GLY A 129 -2.45 -4.28 -5.56
C GLY A 129 -1.87 -4.78 -4.26
N GLY A 130 -1.59 -3.88 -3.33
CA GLY A 130 -1.14 -4.26 -1.99
C GLY A 130 -0.65 -3.10 -1.16
N PHE A 131 -0.27 -3.40 0.07
CA PHE A 131 0.16 -2.43 1.07
C PHE A 131 1.53 -2.81 1.61
N VAL A 132 2.37 -1.82 1.90
CA VAL A 132 3.68 -2.01 2.51
C VAL A 132 3.92 -0.91 3.53
N TYR A 133 4.42 -1.26 4.72
CA TYR A 133 4.95 -0.28 5.66
C TYR A 133 6.24 -0.80 6.30
N PHE A 134 7.06 0.14 6.76
CA PHE A 134 8.34 -0.16 7.40
C PHE A 134 8.36 0.41 8.81
N THR A 135 9.00 -0.32 9.72
CA THR A 135 9.24 0.13 11.09
C THR A 135 10.72 -0.05 11.42
N ASN A 136 11.22 0.67 12.42
CA ASN A 136 12.54 0.39 12.95
C ASN A 136 12.52 -0.97 13.68
N LYS A 137 13.62 -1.73 13.61
CA LYS A 137 13.78 -2.84 14.55
C LYS A 137 13.99 -2.27 15.95
N ALA A 138 13.18 -2.75 16.90
CA ALA A 138 13.35 -2.48 18.32
C ALA A 138 14.57 -3.22 18.87
#